data_AF-A0A8J5K745-F1
#
_entry.id   AF-A0A8J5K745-F1
#
_cell.length_a   1.000
_cell.length_b   1.000
_cell.length_c   1.000
_cell.angle_alpha   90.00
_cell.angle_beta   90.00
_cell.angle_gamma   90.00
#
_symmetry.space_group_name_H-M   'P 1'
#
loop_
_entity.id
_entity.type
_entity.pdbx_description
1 polymer ?
#
loop_
_entity_poly.entity_id
_entity_poly.type
_entity_poly.pdbx_seq_one_letter_code
_entity_poly.pdbx_strand_id
1 'polypeptide(L)'
;MELSKTYEHRGAMIETCLNESRVKVRSLQAEALHKKENPQILRKIRSEQSRIRELQNEVTIEEIIRERSLRVFEERCRQFFKPPKAE
;
A
#
# COMPACT_ATOMS: atom_id res chain seq x y z
N MET A 1 18.25 -5.62 -9.21
CA MET A 1 17.54 -6.92 -9.26
C MET A 1 16.06 -6.64 -9.48
N GLU A 2 15.43 -7.25 -10.49
CA GLU A 2 14.02 -6.97 -10.85
C GLU A 2 13.03 -7.26 -9.71
N LEU A 3 13.34 -8.26 -8.88
CA LEU A 3 12.56 -8.62 -7.70
C LEU A 3 12.45 -7.45 -6.71
N SER A 4 13.56 -6.78 -6.38
CA SER A 4 13.55 -5.61 -5.48
C SER A 4 12.77 -4.44 -6.06
N LYS A 5 12.97 -4.11 -7.35
CA LYS A 5 12.25 -3.03 -8.03
C LYS A 5 10.74 -3.24 -8.02
N THR A 6 10.31 -4.49 -8.17
CA THR A 6 8.88 -4.84 -8.15
C THR A 6 8.26 -4.56 -6.78
N TYR A 7 8.94 -4.94 -5.69
CA TYR A 7 8.46 -4.66 -4.33
C TYR A 7 8.44 -3.17 -4.01
N GLU A 8 9.46 -2.42 -4.43
CA GLU A 8 9.49 -0.96 -4.29
C GLU A 8 8.33 -0.30 -5.03
N HIS A 9 8.08 -0.72 -6.28
CA HIS A 9 6.99 -0.17 -7.09
C HIS A 9 5.61 -0.48 -6.47
N ARG A 10 5.35 -1.75 -6.11
CA ARG A 10 4.09 -2.16 -5.49
C ARG A 10 3.86 -1.46 -4.16
N GLY A 11 4.87 -1.41 -3.30
CA GLY A 11 4.80 -0.69 -2.02
C GLY A 11 4.46 0.78 -2.20
N ALA A 12 5.13 1.47 -3.12
CA ALA A 12 4.85 2.87 -3.44
C ALA A 12 3.40 3.09 -3.94
N MET A 13 2.86 2.16 -4.74
CA MET A 13 1.47 2.23 -5.21
C MET A 13 0.47 2.05 -4.07
N ILE A 14 0.70 1.09 -3.15
CA ILE A 14 -0.18 0.88 -1.99
C ILE A 14 -0.16 2.13 -1.08
N GLU A 15 1.02 2.71 -0.83
CA GLU A 15 1.15 3.94 -0.04
C GLU A 15 0.44 5.13 -0.70
N THR A 16 0.52 5.23 -2.02
CA THR A 16 -0.19 6.26 -2.79
C THR A 16 -1.70 6.13 -2.58
N CYS A 17 -2.26 4.93 -2.77
CA CYS A 17 -3.69 4.67 -2.53
C CYS A 17 -4.11 4.95 -1.08
N LEU A 18 -3.24 4.63 -0.11
CA LEU A 18 -3.50 4.90 1.32
C LEU A 18 -3.57 6.40 1.59
N ASN A 19 -2.65 7.18 1.02
CA ASN A 19 -2.62 8.64 1.15
C ASN A 19 -3.84 9.30 0.48
N GLU A 20 -4.21 8.86 -0.72
CA GLU A 20 -5.43 9.32 -1.39
C GLU A 20 -6.68 9.06 -0.54
N SER A 21 -6.79 7.85 0.03
CA SER A 21 -7.91 7.48 0.90
C SER A 21 -7.96 8.35 2.17
N ARG A 22 -6.79 8.65 2.76
CA ARG A 22 -6.68 9.57 3.91
C ARG A 22 -7.12 10.99 3.56
N VAL A 23 -6.69 11.51 2.41
CA VAL A 23 -7.12 12.83 1.92
C VAL A 23 -8.63 12.88 1.72
N LYS A 24 -9.21 11.82 1.15
CA LYS A 24 -10.66 11.70 0.95
C LYS A 24 -11.44 11.68 2.26
N VAL A 25 -10.97 10.95 3.28
CA VAL A 25 -11.59 10.98 4.62
C VAL A 25 -11.55 12.40 5.21
N ARG A 26 -10.42 13.11 5.11
CA ARG A 26 -10.29 14.49 5.60
C ARG A 26 -11.27 15.44 4.89
N SER A 27 -11.42 15.31 3.57
CA SER A 27 -12.39 16.08 2.78
C SER A 27 -13.83 15.81 3.25
N LEU A 28 -14.21 14.54 3.41
CA LEU A 28 -15.54 14.15 3.87
C LEU A 28 -15.83 14.62 5.30
N GLN A 29 -14.82 14.62 6.18
CA GLN A 29 -14.93 15.16 7.54
C GLN A 29 -15.16 16.68 7.51
N ALA A 30 -14.45 17.42 6.65
CA ALA A 30 -14.68 18.85 6.47
C ALA A 30 -16.10 19.13 5.95
N GLU A 31 -16.58 18.36 4.97
CA GLU A 31 -17.96 18.47 4.48
C GLU A 31 -19.01 18.18 5.57
N ALA A 32 -18.74 17.21 6.45
CA ALA A 32 -19.62 16.86 7.55
C ALA A 32 -19.76 17.99 8.60
N LEU A 33 -18.71 18.80 8.81
CA LEU A 33 -18.76 19.96 9.71
C LEU A 33 -19.69 21.06 9.19
N HIS A 34 -19.78 21.22 7.86
CA HIS A 34 -20.60 22.27 7.23
C HIS A 34 -22.06 21.86 7.01
N LYS A 35 -22.34 20.56 6.85
CA LYS A 35 -23.68 20.03 6.58
C LYS A 35 -24.16 19.21 7.77
N LYS A 36 -25.02 19.80 8.62
CA LYS A 36 -25.72 19.14 9.74
C LYS A 36 -25.99 17.65 9.41
N GLU A 37 -25.25 16.77 10.09
CA GLU A 37 -25.36 15.31 10.11
C GLU A 37 -26.03 14.65 8.89
N ASN A 38 -25.50 14.88 7.68
CA ASN A 38 -25.99 14.13 6.52
C ASN A 38 -25.59 12.64 6.66
N PRO A 39 -26.54 11.70 6.80
CA PRO A 39 -26.22 10.28 7.02
C PRO A 39 -25.42 9.66 5.88
N GLN A 40 -25.54 10.21 4.66
CA GLN A 40 -24.78 9.76 3.50
C GLN A 40 -23.29 10.09 3.61
N ILE A 41 -22.94 11.26 4.16
CA ILE A 41 -21.53 11.64 4.37
C ILE A 41 -20.91 10.70 5.41
N LEU A 42 -21.63 10.41 6.50
CA LEU A 42 -21.15 9.47 7.53
C LEU A 42 -20.95 8.05 6.98
N ARG A 43 -21.84 7.58 6.08
CA ARG A 43 -21.64 6.29 5.39
C ARG A 43 -20.39 6.29 4.52
N LYS A 44 -20.16 7.36 3.75
CA LYS A 44 -18.94 7.50 2.93
C LYS A 44 -17.68 7.51 3.78
N ILE A 45 -17.65 8.24 4.91
CA ILE A 45 -16.52 8.26 5.84
C ILE A 45 -16.20 6.85 6.34
N ARG A 46 -17.21 6.09 6.81
CA ARG A 46 -17.01 4.72 7.29
C ARG A 46 -16.48 3.78 6.19
N SER A 47 -17.00 3.92 4.97
CA SER A 47 -16.54 3.14 3.83
C SER A 47 -15.07 3.40 3.52
N GLU A 48 -14.66 4.67 3.47
CA GLU A 48 -13.27 5.05 3.22
C GLU A 48 -12.34 4.65 4.38
N GLN A 49 -12.82 4.70 5.62
CA GLN A 49 -12.07 4.17 6.77
C GLN A 49 -11.87 2.65 6.70
N SER A 50 -12.85 1.89 6.20
CA SER A 50 -12.67 0.45 5.91
C SER A 50 -11.61 0.23 4.84
N ARG A 51 -11.68 0.99 3.74
CA ARG A 51 -10.67 0.94 2.68
C ARG A 51 -9.26 1.24 3.19
N ILE A 52 -9.10 2.20 4.10
CA ILE A 52 -7.81 2.48 4.75
C ILE A 52 -7.29 1.26 5.51
N ARG A 53 -8.16 0.57 6.28
CA ARG A 53 -7.76 -0.64 7.01
C ARG A 53 -7.33 -1.77 6.07
N GLU A 54 -8.06 -1.96 4.98
CA GLU A 54 -7.70 -2.94 3.94
C GLU A 54 -6.33 -2.62 3.33
N LEU A 55 -6.10 -1.36 2.94
CA LEU A 55 -4.80 -0.94 2.39
C LEU A 55 -3.65 -1.09 3.40
N GLN A 56 -3.89 -0.85 4.69
CA GLN A 56 -2.89 -1.10 5.74
C GLN A 56 -2.53 -2.59 5.84
N ASN A 57 -3.51 -3.49 5.70
CA ASN A 57 -3.24 -4.92 5.64
C ASN A 57 -2.42 -5.28 4.41
N GLU A 58 -2.70 -4.67 3.25
CA GLU A 58 -1.91 -4.88 2.03
C GLU A 58 -0.46 -4.43 2.19
N VAL A 59 -0.18 -3.35 2.91
CA VAL A 59 1.20 -2.95 3.26
C VAL A 59 1.90 -4.07 4.03
N THR A 60 1.27 -4.60 5.07
CA THR A 60 1.84 -5.71 5.87
C THR A 60 2.04 -6.97 5.02
N ILE A 61 1.09 -7.29 4.13
CA ILE A 61 1.22 -8.43 3.22
C ILE A 61 2.40 -8.23 2.27
N GLU A 62 2.56 -7.04 1.69
CA GLU A 62 3.65 -6.73 0.78
C GLU A 62 5.02 -6.86 1.46
N GLU A 63 5.14 -6.42 2.71
CA GLU A 63 6.37 -6.58 3.51
C GLU A 63 6.72 -8.05 3.72
N ILE A 64 5.73 -8.88 4.09
CA ILE A 64 5.91 -10.32 4.30
C ILE A 64 6.31 -11.01 2.99
N ILE A 65 5.65 -10.68 1.88
CA ILE A 65 5.97 -11.25 0.58
C ILE A 65 7.40 -10.87 0.19
N ARG A 66 7.77 -9.59 0.32
CA ARG A 66 9.13 -9.10 0.04
C ARG A 66 10.17 -9.88 0.83
N GLU A 67 9.99 -10.01 2.14
CA GLU A 67 10.93 -10.73 3.01
C GLU A 67 11.08 -12.20 2.58
N ARG A 68 9.95 -12.92 2.42
CA ARG A 68 9.95 -14.35 2.09
C ARG A 68 10.56 -14.61 0.72
N SER A 69 10.22 -13.81 -0.28
CA SER A 69 10.72 -13.99 -1.64
C SER A 69 12.19 -13.62 -1.77
N LEU A 70 12.66 -12.58 -1.09
CA LEU A 70 14.09 -12.26 -1.04
C LEU A 70 14.88 -13.38 -0.36
N ARG A 71 14.35 -13.92 0.75
CA ARG A 71 14.95 -15.07 1.42
C ARG A 71 15.07 -16.29 0.50
N VAL A 72 14.00 -16.65 -0.20
CA VAL A 72 14.03 -17.77 -1.16
C VAL A 72 15.03 -17.51 -2.28
N PHE A 73 15.13 -16.27 -2.77
CA PHE A 73 16.13 -15.91 -3.76
C PHE A 73 17.55 -16.11 -3.24
N GLU A 74 17.86 -15.63 -2.02
CA GLU A 74 19.17 -15.82 -1.40
C GLU A 74 19.51 -17.30 -1.20
N GLU A 75 18.56 -18.08 -0.67
CA GLU A 75 18.79 -19.48 -0.32
C GLU A 75 18.91 -20.40 -1.55
N ARG A 76 18.18 -20.12 -2.64
CA ARG A 76 18.03 -21.06 -3.76
C ARG A 76 18.53 -20.54 -5.11
N CYS A 77 18.53 -19.24 -5.33
CA CYS A 77 18.76 -18.66 -6.65
C CYS A 77 20.05 -17.84 -6.74
N ARG A 78 20.54 -17.29 -5.62
CA ARG A 78 21.68 -16.36 -5.58
C ARG A 78 22.95 -16.94 -6.19
N GLN A 79 23.24 -18.23 -5.96
CA GLN A 79 24.41 -18.90 -6.50
C GLN A 79 24.43 -18.96 -8.04
N PHE A 80 23.26 -18.93 -8.67
CA PHE A 80 23.10 -18.94 -10.12
C PHE A 80 22.95 -17.54 -10.71
N PHE A 81 22.79 -16.53 -9.86
CA PHE A 81 22.60 -15.15 -10.29
C PHE A 81 23.93 -14.54 -10.74
N LYS A 82 24.03 -14.21 -12.03
CA LYS A 82 25.14 -13.44 -12.60
C LYS A 82 24.72 -11.97 -12.69
N PRO A 83 25.23 -11.08 -11.83
CA PRO A 83 24.89 -9.67 -11.94
C PRO A 83 25.33 -9.15 -13.32
N PRO A 84 24.54 -8.26 -13.96
CA PRO A 84 24.98 -7.57 -15.15
C PRO A 84 26.30 -6.86 -14.84
N LYS A 85 27.24 -6.85 -15.82
CA LYS A 85 28.50 -6.14 -15.66
C LYS A 85 28.18 -4.67 -15.35
N ALA A 86 28.82 -4.13 -14.31
CA ALA A 86 28.79 -2.69 -14.10
C ALA A 86 29.44 -2.04 -15.33
N GLU A 87 28.68 -1.21 -16.04
CA GLU A 87 29.21 -0.27 -17.03
C GLU A 87 29.91 0.89 -16.32
#